data_AF-A0A5E7Q433-F1
#
_entry.id   AF-A0A5E7Q433-F1
#
_cell.length_a   1.000
_cell.length_b   1.000
_cell.length_c   1.000
_cell.angle_alpha   90.00
_cell.angle_beta   90.00
_cell.angle_gamma   90.00
#
_symmetry.space_group_name_H-M   'P 1'
#
loop_
_entity.id
_entity.type
_entity.pdbx_description
1 polymer ?
#
loop_
_entity_poly.entity_id
_entity_poly.type
_entity_poly.pdbx_seq_one_letter_code
_entity_poly.pdbx_strand_id
1 'polypeptide(L)'
;MNSLAQQALDRAQHGAPPTQKLFPPIVANEPLPDLVITGPINRVMELEGKRHALEVVRSYGANIRRPDIAAKAIRNLTMTALAQPSSYASGIKQVIDLLQVET
;
A
#
# COMPACT_ATOMS: atom_id res chain seq x y z
N MET A 1 26.39 12.60 -41.87
CA MET A 1 25.63 12.04 -40.73
C MET A 1 24.21 12.59 -40.78
N ASN A 2 23.19 11.74 -40.66
CA ASN A 2 21.80 12.11 -40.93
C ASN A 2 21.19 12.88 -39.73
N SER A 3 20.63 14.06 -39.99
CA SER A 3 20.04 14.99 -39.01
C SER A 3 18.98 14.34 -38.12
N LEU A 4 18.21 13.39 -38.67
CA LEU A 4 17.18 12.66 -37.93
C LEU A 4 17.75 11.79 -36.79
N ALA A 5 18.97 11.26 -36.95
CA ALA A 5 19.61 10.45 -35.92
C ALA A 5 20.13 11.30 -34.75
N GLN A 6 20.59 12.52 -35.02
CA GLN A 6 21.04 13.47 -34.00
C GLN A 6 19.83 13.99 -33.20
N GLN A 7 18.74 14.31 -33.89
CA GLN A 7 17.51 14.78 -33.28
C GLN A 7 16.84 13.71 -32.40
N ALA A 8 16.93 12.43 -32.76
CA ALA A 8 16.46 11.31 -31.94
C ALA A 8 17.30 11.12 -30.67
N LEU A 9 18.62 11.31 -30.76
CA LEU A 9 19.54 11.20 -29.63
C LEU A 9 19.38 12.35 -28.64
N ASP A 10 19.28 13.59 -29.14
CA ASP A 10 19.01 14.77 -28.29
C ASP A 10 17.69 14.60 -27.53
N ARG A 11 16.65 14.04 -28.16
CA ARG A 11 15.36 13.77 -27.51
C ARG A 11 15.44 12.71 -26.41
N ALA A 12 16.35 11.74 -26.54
CA ALA A 12 16.59 10.72 -25.51
C ALA A 12 17.42 11.25 -24.33
N GLN A 13 18.30 12.23 -24.58
CA GLN A 13 19.13 12.86 -23.54
C GLN A 13 18.38 13.90 -22.70
N HIS A 14 17.34 14.55 -23.26
CA HIS A 14 16.44 15.46 -22.53
C HIS A 14 15.34 14.68 -21.78
N GLY A 15 15.74 13.61 -21.09
CA GLY A 15 14.87 12.67 -20.40
C GLY A 15 13.70 13.34 -19.66
N ALA A 16 12.54 12.68 -19.69
CA ALA A 16 11.34 13.12 -18.99
C ALA A 16 11.71 13.55 -17.56
N PRO A 17 11.21 14.69 -17.07
CA PRO A 17 11.50 15.11 -15.71
C PRO A 17 11.10 13.96 -14.77
N PRO A 18 11.87 13.71 -13.70
CA PRO A 18 11.40 12.78 -12.69
C PRO A 18 10.07 13.36 -12.22
N THR A 19 8.97 12.69 -12.53
CA THR A 19 7.72 12.92 -11.84
C THR A 19 7.97 12.41 -10.42
N GLN A 20 8.63 13.24 -9.60
CA GLN A 20 8.46 13.23 -8.17
C GLN A 20 6.95 13.31 -8.00
N LYS A 21 6.33 12.15 -7.79
CA LYS A 21 5.03 12.11 -7.14
C LYS A 21 5.30 12.79 -5.80
N LEU A 22 5.00 14.08 -5.73
CA LEU A 22 4.83 14.77 -4.46
C LEU A 22 3.86 13.88 -3.70
N PHE A 23 4.37 13.13 -2.72
CA PHE A 23 3.50 12.50 -1.76
C PHE A 23 2.74 13.64 -1.10
N PRO A 24 1.40 13.74 -1.28
CA PRO A 24 0.65 14.76 -0.58
C PRO A 24 0.85 14.58 0.93
N PRO A 25 0.72 15.64 1.74
CA PRO A 25 0.78 15.52 3.18
C PRO A 25 -0.23 14.44 3.61
N ILE A 26 0.24 13.49 4.41
CA ILE A 26 -0.56 12.36 4.90
C ILE A 26 -1.80 12.90 5.60
N VAL A 27 -2.94 12.84 4.94
CA VAL A 27 -4.24 13.07 5.55
C VAL A 27 -4.55 11.79 6.32
N ALA A 28 -4.54 11.89 7.65
CA ALA A 28 -4.57 10.73 8.55
C ALA A 28 -5.89 9.92 8.54
N ASN A 29 -6.78 10.13 7.56
CA ASN A 29 -8.15 9.61 7.60
C ASN A 29 -8.77 9.30 6.22
N GLU A 30 -7.99 9.21 5.13
CA GLU A 30 -8.59 8.73 3.88
C GLU A 30 -8.93 7.23 4.00
N PRO A 31 -10.18 6.84 3.71
CA PRO A 31 -10.55 5.44 3.67
C PRO A 31 -9.68 4.73 2.64
N LEU A 32 -9.15 3.57 3.02
CA LEU A 32 -8.40 2.72 2.10
C LEU A 32 -9.25 2.51 0.83
N PRO A 33 -8.66 2.66 -0.37
CA PRO A 33 -9.44 2.66 -1.61
C PRO A 33 -10.23 1.36 -1.73
N ASP A 34 -11.53 1.48 -2.02
CA ASP A 34 -12.36 0.33 -2.40
C ASP A 34 -12.00 -0.08 -3.83
N LEU A 35 -11.61 -1.34 -4.02
CA LEU A 35 -11.23 -1.84 -5.33
C LEU A 35 -11.90 -3.14 -5.72
N VAL A 36 -12.36 -3.14 -6.97
CA VAL A 36 -12.77 -4.32 -7.72
C VAL A 36 -11.52 -5.14 -8.06
N ILE A 37 -11.26 -6.21 -7.30
CA ILE A 37 -10.15 -7.14 -7.52
C ILE A 37 -10.50 -8.02 -8.73
N THR A 38 -10.10 -7.62 -9.94
CA THR A 38 -10.24 -8.47 -11.14
C THR A 38 -8.93 -9.14 -11.51
N GLY A 39 -8.96 -10.46 -11.72
CA GLY A 39 -7.84 -11.24 -12.24
C GLY A 39 -7.00 -12.01 -11.20
N PRO A 40 -6.33 -13.12 -11.59
CA PRO A 40 -5.64 -14.03 -10.66
C PRO A 40 -4.51 -13.40 -9.84
N ILE A 41 -3.73 -12.49 -10.44
CA ILE A 41 -2.58 -11.84 -9.77
C ILE A 41 -3.05 -10.94 -8.63
N ASN A 42 -4.12 -10.17 -8.85
CA ASN A 42 -4.66 -9.27 -7.83
C ASN A 42 -5.20 -10.06 -6.62
N ARG A 43 -5.75 -11.26 -6.86
CA ARG A 43 -6.15 -12.16 -5.78
C ARG A 43 -4.97 -12.68 -4.96
N VAL A 44 -3.86 -13.05 -5.60
CA VAL A 44 -2.64 -13.47 -4.89
C VAL A 44 -2.09 -12.33 -4.04
N MET A 45 -2.01 -11.12 -4.61
CA MET A 45 -1.54 -9.94 -3.88
C MET A 45 -2.40 -9.61 -2.66
N GLU A 46 -3.73 -9.74 -2.78
CA GLU A 46 -4.65 -9.60 -1.65
C GLU A 46 -4.39 -10.63 -0.55
N LEU A 47 -4.20 -11.91 -0.92
CA LEU A 47 -3.89 -12.96 0.05
C LEU A 47 -2.54 -12.72 0.75
N GLU A 48 -1.53 -12.24 0.03
CA GLU A 48 -0.24 -11.87 0.60
C GLU A 48 -0.35 -10.69 1.57
N GLY A 49 -1.13 -9.65 1.21
CA GLY A 49 -1.40 -8.52 2.09
C GLY A 49 -2.09 -8.96 3.39
N LYS A 50 -3.06 -9.86 3.28
CA LYS A 50 -3.75 -10.45 4.43
C LYS A 50 -2.82 -11.30 5.28
N ARG A 51 -1.98 -12.14 4.67
CA ARG A 51 -1.00 -12.98 5.38
C ARG A 51 -0.05 -12.12 6.20
N HIS A 52 0.52 -11.07 5.58
CA HIS A 52 1.41 -10.15 6.25
C HIS A 52 0.75 -9.46 7.44
N ALA A 53 -0.46 -8.93 7.26
CA ALA A 53 -1.17 -8.26 8.36
C ALA A 53 -1.47 -9.22 9.53
N LEU A 54 -1.83 -10.49 9.25
CA LEU A 54 -2.01 -11.50 10.28
C LEU A 54 -0.71 -11.83 11.03
N GLU A 55 0.43 -11.88 10.35
CA GLU A 55 1.74 -12.10 10.98
C GLU A 55 2.09 -10.96 11.94
N VAL A 56 1.84 -9.70 11.52
CA VAL A 56 2.02 -8.52 12.37
C VAL A 56 1.13 -8.62 13.61
N VAL A 57 -0.16 -8.92 13.45
CA VAL A 57 -1.09 -9.09 14.58
C VAL A 57 -0.65 -10.21 15.52
N ARG A 58 -0.25 -11.36 14.96
CA ARG A 58 0.25 -12.51 15.75
C ARG A 58 1.51 -12.19 16.54
N SER A 59 2.39 -11.32 16.02
CA SER A 59 3.60 -10.91 16.73
C SER A 59 3.31 -10.16 18.05
N TYR A 60 2.15 -9.52 18.19
CA TYR A 60 1.72 -8.91 19.44
C TYR A 60 1.19 -9.93 20.45
N GLY A 61 0.81 -11.13 20.01
CA GLY A 61 0.28 -12.19 20.86
C GLY A 61 -0.94 -11.75 21.66
N ALA A 62 -1.02 -12.14 22.93
CA ALA A 62 -2.13 -11.79 23.82
C ALA A 62 -2.27 -10.27 24.06
N ASN A 63 -1.20 -9.48 23.86
CA ASN A 63 -1.24 -8.04 24.10
C ASN A 63 -2.12 -7.28 23.11
N ILE A 64 -2.46 -7.86 21.95
CA ILE A 64 -3.32 -7.22 20.96
C ILE A 64 -4.71 -6.86 21.53
N ARG A 65 -5.16 -7.57 22.57
CA ARG A 65 -6.43 -7.29 23.25
C ARG A 65 -6.43 -5.97 24.02
N ARG A 66 -5.26 -5.38 24.24
CA ARG A 66 -5.18 -4.07 24.89
C ARG A 66 -5.47 -2.98 23.86
N PRO A 67 -6.35 -2.01 24.19
CA PRO A 67 -6.81 -1.01 23.22
C PRO A 67 -5.67 -0.12 22.70
N ASP A 68 -4.67 0.18 23.54
CA ASP A 68 -3.49 0.96 23.15
C ASP A 68 -2.61 0.23 22.12
N ILE A 69 -2.48 -1.09 22.28
CA ILE A 69 -1.71 -1.94 21.36
C ILE A 69 -2.49 -2.17 20.07
N ALA A 70 -3.80 -2.42 20.15
CA ALA A 70 -4.67 -2.55 18.98
C ALA A 70 -4.64 -1.28 18.11
N ALA A 71 -4.80 -0.10 18.74
CA ALA A 71 -4.73 1.18 18.03
C ALA A 71 -3.36 1.39 17.35
N LYS A 72 -2.26 1.00 18.02
CA LYS A 72 -0.91 1.04 17.43
C LYS A 72 -0.78 0.08 16.25
N ALA A 73 -1.30 -1.14 16.36
CA ALA A 73 -1.28 -2.12 15.28
C ALA A 73 -2.08 -1.63 14.07
N ILE A 74 -3.29 -1.10 14.28
CA ILE A 74 -4.12 -0.49 13.23
C ILE A 74 -3.35 0.64 12.54
N ARG A 75 -2.78 1.59 13.30
CA ARG A 75 -2.01 2.70 12.72
C ARG A 75 -0.85 2.21 11.87
N ASN A 76 -0.09 1.23 12.35
CA ASN A 76 1.05 0.69 11.61
C ASN A 76 0.61 0.02 10.31
N LEU A 77 -0.42 -0.84 10.38
CA LEU A 77 -0.96 -1.53 9.21
C LEU A 77 -1.54 -0.55 8.18
N THR A 78 -2.22 0.52 8.62
CA THR A 78 -2.69 1.59 7.73
C THR A 78 -1.52 2.26 7.00
N MET A 79 -0.45 2.61 7.73
CA MET A 79 0.74 3.23 7.11
C MET A 79 1.40 2.29 6.11
N THR A 80 1.47 0.98 6.40
CA THR A 80 1.95 -0.02 5.46
C THR A 80 1.06 -0.11 4.23
N ALA A 81 -0.26 -0.15 4.40
CA ALA A 81 -1.22 -0.26 3.30
C ALA A 81 -1.15 0.92 2.32
N LEU A 82 -0.93 2.15 2.81
CA LEU A 82 -0.79 3.35 1.98
C LEU A 82 0.40 3.31 1.01
N ALA A 83 1.45 2.57 1.34
CA ALA A 83 2.64 2.44 0.50
C ALA A 83 2.56 1.29 -0.52
N GLN A 84 1.48 0.51 -0.51
CA GLN A 84 1.40 -0.74 -1.24
C GLN A 84 0.44 -0.67 -2.43
N PRO A 85 0.60 -1.57 -3.42
CA PRO A 85 -0.40 -1.77 -4.45
C PRO A 85 -1.76 -2.07 -3.83
N SER A 86 -2.80 -1.64 -4.51
CA SER A 86 -4.11 -1.53 -3.91
C SER A 86 -4.76 -2.88 -3.60
N SER A 87 -4.47 -3.93 -4.37
CA SER A 87 -4.87 -5.32 -4.04
C SER A 87 -4.21 -5.82 -2.75
N TYR A 88 -2.94 -5.51 -2.52
CA TYR A 88 -2.24 -5.87 -1.28
C TYR A 88 -2.80 -5.07 -0.09
N ALA A 89 -3.02 -3.77 -0.28
CA ALA A 89 -3.66 -2.91 0.72
C ALA A 89 -5.06 -3.40 1.11
N SER A 90 -5.83 -3.95 0.17
CA SER A 90 -7.14 -4.57 0.44
C SER A 90 -7.03 -5.78 1.39
N GLY A 91 -6.02 -6.62 1.21
CA GLY A 91 -5.74 -7.72 2.13
C GLY A 91 -5.42 -7.25 3.56
N ILE A 92 -4.65 -6.17 3.69
CA ILE A 92 -4.36 -5.53 4.98
C ILE A 92 -5.64 -4.94 5.60
N LYS A 93 -6.45 -4.26 4.78
CA LYS A 93 -7.72 -3.63 5.22
C LYS A 93 -8.63 -4.64 5.91
N GLN A 94 -8.77 -5.84 5.35
CA GLN A 94 -9.60 -6.89 5.96
C GLN A 94 -9.20 -7.21 7.40
N VAL A 95 -7.91 -7.16 7.73
CA VAL A 95 -7.42 -7.42 9.09
C VAL A 95 -7.63 -6.19 9.99
N ILE A 96 -7.44 -4.98 9.45
CA ILE A 96 -7.75 -3.74 10.17
C ILE A 96 -9.23 -3.70 10.57
N ASP A 97 -10.13 -4.00 9.63
CA ASP A 97 -11.58 -4.00 9.87
C ASP A 97 -11.95 -5.01 10.99
N LEU A 98 -11.30 -6.18 11.04
CA LEU A 98 -11.50 -7.16 12.12
C LEU A 98 -11.03 -6.62 13.49
N LEU A 99 -9.88 -5.95 13.54
CA LEU A 99 -9.37 -5.37 14.79
C LEU A 99 -10.27 -4.24 15.32
N GLN A 100 -10.90 -3.46 14.43
CA GLN A 100 -11.80 -2.38 14.82
C GLN A 100 -13.13 -2.88 15.39
N VAL A 101 -13.57 -4.10 15.06
CA VAL A 101 -14.78 -4.72 15.62
C VAL A 101 -14.54 -5.26 17.03
N GLU A 102 -13.31 -5.63 17.37
CA GLU A 102 -12.96 -6.23 18.67
C GLU A 102 -12.57 -5.21 19.76
N THR A 103 -12.40 -3.93 19.42
CA THR A 103 -12.02 -2.84 20.33
C THR A 103 -13.19 -1.92 20.64
#